data_AF-A0A975GRG8-F1
#
_entry.id   AF-A0A975GRG8-F1
#
_cell.length_a   1.000
_cell.length_b   1.000
_cell.length_c   1.000
_cell.angle_alpha   90.00
_cell.angle_beta   90.00
_cell.angle_gamma   90.00
#
_symmetry.space_group_name_H-M   'P 1'
#
loop_
_entity.id
_entity.type
_entity.pdbx_description
1 polymer ?
#
loop_
_entity_poly.entity_id
_entity_poly.type
_entity_poly.pdbx_seq_one_letter_code
_entity_poly.pdbx_strand_id
1 'polypeptide(L)'
;MEYNRAFLDTNVLVNILAESYQGQYLFELLKNNNFQIVTFRKCIYEVYSILKGTTKSGLANKNNPLKHILPPEINDIAQKLFKKVPDIDKKGNTYYWYNLCEEWQGWNFFENSEKHIEEYVKDTEKKEAIKLFEIQKQFVKWKQSLLSAFCKIDAIIKSKNIYICEYFQIYTSEWYRDKGFFYEQELSKNSLLPNEDFEIIMAALFLKSKVFITNETKDSGIIWRGGLSFGLNSPSISFCCPERLEDAIRENFACRFYNKKRT
;
A
#
# COMPACT_ATOMS: atom_id res chain seq x y z
N MET A 1 -12.38 -17.45 21.22
CA MET A 1 -11.61 -16.45 21.97
C MET A 1 -11.63 -15.15 21.18
N GLU A 2 -11.99 -14.04 21.80
CA GLU A 2 -11.99 -12.73 21.14
C GLU A 2 -10.55 -12.20 21.17
N TYR A 3 -9.89 -12.12 20.00
CA TYR A 3 -8.54 -11.60 19.90
C TYR A 3 -8.54 -10.07 20.10
N ASN A 4 -7.55 -9.55 20.84
CA ASN A 4 -7.26 -8.12 20.79
C ASN A 4 -6.75 -7.80 19.39
N ARG A 5 -7.43 -6.93 18.64
CA ARG A 5 -7.01 -6.57 17.27
C ARG A 5 -6.31 -5.22 17.25
N ALA A 6 -5.14 -5.19 16.59
CA ALA A 6 -4.39 -3.98 16.32
C ALA A 6 -4.43 -3.71 14.82
N PHE A 7 -5.09 -2.61 14.45
CA PHE A 7 -5.23 -2.18 13.08
C PHE A 7 -4.03 -1.34 12.68
N LEU A 8 -3.37 -1.70 11.58
CA LEU A 8 -2.23 -0.97 11.05
C LEU A 8 -2.63 -0.12 9.85
N ASP A 9 -2.34 1.18 9.95
CA ASP A 9 -2.36 2.12 8.84
C ASP A 9 -1.18 1.88 7.87
N THR A 10 -1.26 2.40 6.65
CA THR A 10 -0.28 2.25 5.57
C THR A 10 1.13 2.64 6.02
N ASN A 11 1.30 3.79 6.65
CA ASN A 11 2.62 4.28 7.04
C ASN A 11 3.29 3.38 8.10
N VAL A 12 2.52 2.69 8.93
CA VAL A 12 3.02 1.74 9.93
C VAL A 12 3.31 0.40 9.28
N LEU A 13 2.41 -0.05 8.41
CA LEU A 13 2.57 -1.28 7.64
C LEU A 13 3.85 -1.22 6.80
N VAL A 14 4.15 -0.08 6.15
CA VAL A 14 5.39 0.12 5.40
C VAL A 14 6.62 -0.12 6.26
N ASN A 15 6.66 0.35 7.51
CA ASN A 15 7.81 0.10 8.39
C ASN A 15 8.00 -1.38 8.70
N ILE A 16 6.92 -2.12 8.90
CA ILE A 16 6.95 -3.57 9.13
C ILE A 16 7.42 -4.32 7.88
N LEU A 17 6.86 -3.97 6.72
CA LEU A 17 7.23 -4.56 5.43
C LEU A 17 8.66 -4.22 5.02
N ALA A 18 9.12 -3.02 5.40
CA ALA A 18 10.49 -2.58 5.14
C ALA A 18 11.53 -3.20 6.08
N GLU A 19 11.06 -4.03 7.03
CA GLU A 19 11.88 -4.63 8.08
C GLU A 19 12.71 -3.61 8.87
N SER A 20 12.19 -2.39 9.02
CA SER A 20 12.88 -1.36 9.80
C SER A 20 12.92 -1.75 11.27
N TYR A 21 13.92 -1.24 12.01
CA TYR A 21 14.02 -1.48 13.45
C TYR A 21 12.71 -1.16 14.19
N GLN A 22 12.09 -0.02 13.86
CA GLN A 22 10.80 0.40 14.42
C GLN A 22 9.67 -0.56 14.04
N GLY A 23 9.63 -1.03 12.78
CA GLY A 23 8.62 -1.97 12.31
C GLY A 23 8.74 -3.33 12.99
N GLN A 24 9.95 -3.89 13.12
CA GLN A 24 10.17 -5.17 13.80
C GLN A 24 9.88 -5.08 15.30
N TYR A 25 10.32 -4.00 15.95
CA TYR A 25 10.00 -3.76 17.37
C TYR A 25 8.49 -3.71 17.60
N LEU A 26 7.75 -2.94 16.78
CA LEU A 26 6.29 -2.85 16.88
C LEU A 26 5.62 -4.22 16.67
N PHE A 27 6.06 -4.97 15.65
CA PHE A 27 5.52 -6.28 15.35
C PHE A 27 5.69 -7.26 16.52
N GLU A 28 6.89 -7.33 17.11
CA GLU A 28 7.15 -8.19 18.26
C GLU A 28 6.39 -7.72 19.51
N LEU A 29 6.28 -6.40 19.73
CA LEU A 29 5.48 -5.85 20.83
C LEU A 29 4.01 -6.28 20.74
N LEU A 30 3.40 -6.19 19.55
CA LEU A 30 2.02 -6.63 19.31
C LEU A 30 1.85 -8.13 19.54
N LYS A 31 2.77 -8.93 19.00
CA LYS A 31 2.76 -10.40 19.13
C LYS A 31 2.89 -10.84 20.60
N ASN A 32 3.83 -10.24 21.34
CA ASN A 32 4.07 -10.54 22.76
C ASN A 32 2.87 -10.18 23.65
N ASN A 33 2.04 -9.24 23.21
CA ASN A 33 0.81 -8.83 23.90
C ASN A 33 -0.45 -9.48 23.32
N ASN A 34 -0.31 -10.59 22.58
CA ASN A 34 -1.40 -11.39 22.03
C ASN A 34 -2.37 -10.61 21.13
N PHE A 35 -1.85 -9.62 20.39
CA PHE A 35 -2.65 -8.93 19.38
C PHE A 35 -2.72 -9.73 18.08
N GLN A 36 -3.91 -9.87 17.52
CA GLN A 36 -4.08 -10.16 16.11
C GLN A 36 -3.82 -8.88 15.32
N ILE A 37 -2.82 -8.92 14.44
CA ILE A 37 -2.46 -7.78 13.60
C ILE A 37 -3.36 -7.80 12.36
N VAL A 38 -4.03 -6.68 12.11
CA VAL A 38 -4.97 -6.52 11.00
C VAL A 38 -4.67 -5.26 10.21
N THR A 39 -5.05 -5.23 8.94
CA THR A 39 -5.02 -4.04 8.08
C THR A 39 -6.16 -4.12 7.06
N PHE A 40 -6.30 -3.10 6.22
CA PHE A 40 -7.33 -3.06 5.17
C PHE A 40 -6.70 -3.14 3.78
N ARG A 41 -7.42 -3.72 2.82
CA ARG A 41 -6.96 -3.89 1.43
C ARG A 41 -6.54 -2.56 0.79
N LYS A 42 -7.19 -1.45 1.14
CA LYS A 42 -6.77 -0.10 0.71
C LYS A 42 -5.33 0.22 1.09
N CYS A 43 -4.92 -0.09 2.32
CA CYS A 43 -3.56 0.14 2.78
C CYS A 43 -2.54 -0.65 1.95
N ILE A 44 -2.90 -1.84 1.48
CA ILE A 44 -2.04 -2.63 0.58
C ILE A 44 -1.87 -1.93 -0.78
N TYR A 45 -2.95 -1.37 -1.34
CA TYR A 45 -2.87 -0.60 -2.58
C TYR A 45 -2.05 0.68 -2.43
N GLU A 46 -2.11 1.33 -1.27
CA GLU A 46 -1.25 2.46 -0.95
C GLU A 46 0.21 2.03 -0.80
N VAL A 47 0.49 0.88 -0.18
CA VAL A 47 1.84 0.28 -0.16
C VAL A 47 2.35 0.04 -1.59
N TYR A 48 1.53 -0.51 -2.50
CA TYR A 48 1.92 -0.69 -3.90
C TYR A 48 2.20 0.65 -4.60
N SER A 49 1.49 1.71 -4.23
CA SER A 49 1.72 3.06 -4.74
C SER A 49 3.03 3.66 -4.21
N ILE A 50 3.32 3.47 -2.91
CA ILE A 50 4.59 3.86 -2.27
C ILE A 50 5.76 3.08 -2.88
N LEU A 51 5.59 1.79 -3.16
CA LEU A 51 6.61 0.95 -3.80
C LEU A 51 7.01 1.50 -5.18
N LYS A 52 6.04 1.98 -5.97
CA LYS A 52 6.28 2.66 -7.27
C LYS A 52 6.93 4.04 -7.12
N GLY A 53 7.10 4.52 -5.89
CA GLY A 53 7.41 5.90 -5.47
C GLY A 53 8.30 6.72 -6.40
N THR A 54 7.68 7.73 -7.01
CA THR A 54 8.33 8.76 -7.84
C THR A 54 8.39 10.09 -7.09
N THR A 55 9.51 10.81 -7.21
CA THR A 55 9.65 12.18 -6.74
C THR A 55 8.91 13.16 -7.65
N LYS A 56 8.81 14.44 -7.24
CA LYS A 56 8.24 15.53 -8.06
C LYS A 56 8.96 15.69 -9.42
N SER A 57 10.23 15.28 -9.54
CA SER A 57 10.96 15.29 -10.81
C SER A 57 10.68 14.07 -11.70
N GLY A 58 9.83 13.15 -11.24
CA GLY A 58 9.53 11.90 -11.92
C GLY A 58 10.74 10.97 -11.96
N LEU A 59 11.53 10.92 -10.89
CA LEU A 59 12.60 9.94 -10.67
C LEU A 59 12.27 9.09 -9.45
N ALA A 60 12.80 7.86 -9.37
CA ALA A 60 12.56 7.01 -8.22
C ALA A 60 13.18 7.62 -6.94
N ASN A 61 12.44 7.55 -5.84
CA ASN A 61 12.97 7.99 -4.54
C ASN A 61 14.02 6.98 -4.02
N LYS A 62 15.31 7.36 -4.00
CA LYS A 62 16.39 6.52 -3.48
C LYS A 62 16.30 6.23 -1.98
N ASN A 63 15.56 7.06 -1.25
CA ASN A 63 15.27 6.88 0.18
C ASN A 63 13.93 6.16 0.42
N ASN A 64 13.37 5.50 -0.61
CA ASN A 64 12.16 4.70 -0.44
C ASN A 64 12.41 3.58 0.59
N PRO A 65 11.59 3.45 1.64
CA PRO A 65 11.74 2.39 2.64
C PRO A 65 11.64 0.98 2.04
N LEU A 66 10.94 0.81 0.92
CA LEU A 66 10.73 -0.48 0.24
C LEU A 66 11.73 -0.74 -0.90
N LYS A 67 12.83 0.02 -0.98
CA LYS A 67 13.84 -0.09 -2.06
C LYS A 67 14.50 -1.48 -2.20
N HIS A 68 14.53 -2.27 -1.13
CA HIS A 68 15.04 -3.64 -1.17
C HIS A 68 14.03 -4.63 -1.78
N ILE A 69 12.73 -4.28 -1.77
CA ILE A 69 11.67 -5.08 -2.43
C ILE A 69 11.65 -4.76 -3.92
N LEU A 70 11.66 -3.48 -4.27
CA LEU A 70 11.74 -2.98 -5.65
C LEU A 70 12.87 -1.95 -5.79
N PRO A 71 13.97 -2.29 -6.50
CA PRO A 71 15.08 -1.36 -6.68
C PRO A 71 14.64 -0.07 -7.39
N PRO A 72 15.10 1.12 -6.95
CA PRO A 72 14.74 2.40 -7.54
C PRO A 72 14.99 2.47 -9.06
N GLU A 73 16.03 1.79 -9.54
CA GLU A 73 16.41 1.74 -10.95
C GLU A 73 15.30 1.13 -11.82
N ILE A 74 14.50 0.21 -11.26
CA ILE A 74 13.36 -0.38 -11.94
C ILE A 74 12.23 0.66 -12.10
N ASN A 75 11.98 1.50 -11.09
CA ASN A 75 11.01 2.58 -11.20
C ASN A 75 11.46 3.67 -12.19
N ASP A 76 12.77 3.92 -12.29
CA ASP A 76 13.33 4.82 -13.30
C ASP A 76 13.12 4.31 -14.74
N ILE A 77 13.00 2.99 -14.96
CA ILE A 77 12.67 2.43 -16.28
C ILE A 77 11.32 2.97 -16.74
N ALA A 78 10.27 2.89 -15.91
CA ALA A 78 8.94 3.40 -16.26
C ALA A 78 8.98 4.88 -16.66
N GLN A 79 9.65 5.70 -15.86
CA GLN A 79 9.77 7.14 -16.12
C GLN A 79 10.54 7.44 -17.41
N LYS A 80 11.60 6.68 -17.70
CA LYS A 80 12.33 6.79 -18.97
C LYS A 80 11.49 6.36 -20.16
N LEU A 81 10.71 5.27 -20.04
CA LEU A 81 9.85 4.77 -21.11
C LEU A 81 8.76 5.79 -21.45
N PHE A 82 8.06 6.32 -20.45
CA PHE A 82 6.99 7.30 -20.66
C PHE A 82 7.51 8.65 -21.19
N LYS A 83 8.71 9.08 -20.76
CA LYS A 83 9.32 10.34 -21.26
C LYS A 83 9.94 10.21 -22.65
N LYS A 84 10.55 9.06 -22.99
CA LYS A 84 11.28 8.87 -24.27
C LYS A 84 10.36 8.53 -25.43
N VAL A 85 9.17 8.01 -25.17
CA VAL A 85 8.22 7.59 -26.21
C VAL A 85 6.88 8.28 -25.95
N PRO A 86 6.69 9.50 -26.47
CA PRO A 86 5.45 10.26 -26.26
C PRO A 86 4.19 9.49 -26.65
N ASP A 87 4.29 8.54 -27.59
CA ASP A 87 3.17 7.72 -28.07
C ASP A 87 2.76 6.59 -27.14
N ILE A 88 3.58 6.24 -26.14
CA ILE A 88 3.18 5.32 -25.07
C ILE A 88 2.19 6.06 -24.14
N ASP A 89 2.50 7.30 -23.76
CA ASP A 89 1.70 8.09 -22.82
C ASP A 89 0.56 8.89 -23.48
N LYS A 90 0.67 9.18 -24.80
CA LYS A 90 -0.43 9.80 -25.56
C LYS A 90 -1.50 8.77 -25.93
N LYS A 91 -2.77 9.20 -25.89
CA LYS A 91 -3.97 8.47 -26.37
C LYS A 91 -4.31 7.16 -25.65
N GLY A 92 -3.94 6.97 -24.38
CA GLY A 92 -4.36 5.80 -23.61
C GLY A 92 -3.62 4.50 -23.96
N ASN A 93 -2.56 4.58 -24.74
CA ASN A 93 -1.76 3.43 -25.15
C ASN A 93 -0.99 2.79 -23.98
N THR A 94 -0.76 3.48 -22.86
CA THR A 94 -0.11 2.88 -21.69
C THR A 94 -0.82 1.60 -21.21
N TYR A 95 -2.16 1.58 -21.24
CA TYR A 95 -2.94 0.37 -20.90
C TYR A 95 -2.73 -0.74 -21.93
N TYR A 96 -2.72 -0.39 -23.21
CA TYR A 96 -2.44 -1.31 -24.32
C TYR A 96 -1.05 -1.94 -24.18
N TRP A 97 0.00 -1.14 -23.96
CA TRP A 97 1.36 -1.62 -23.70
C TRP A 97 1.44 -2.46 -22.41
N TYR A 98 0.72 -2.05 -21.36
CA TYR A 98 0.67 -2.79 -20.09
C TYR A 98 0.09 -4.20 -20.26
N ASN A 99 -0.94 -4.38 -21.07
CA ASN A 99 -1.54 -5.69 -21.28
C ASN A 99 -0.78 -6.52 -22.32
N LEU A 100 -0.42 -5.92 -23.46
CA LEU A 100 0.31 -6.62 -24.53
C LEU A 100 1.64 -7.22 -24.10
N CYS A 101 2.29 -6.63 -23.10
CA CYS A 101 3.54 -7.18 -22.63
C CYS A 101 3.40 -8.58 -21.98
N GLU A 102 2.18 -9.06 -21.72
CA GLU A 102 1.93 -10.48 -21.38
C GLU A 102 2.06 -11.39 -22.61
N GLU A 103 1.68 -10.90 -23.79
CA GLU A 103 1.87 -11.62 -25.06
C GLU A 103 3.35 -11.72 -25.43
N TRP A 104 4.14 -10.67 -25.11
CA TRP A 104 5.60 -10.67 -25.29
C TRP A 104 6.35 -11.56 -24.29
N GLN A 105 5.65 -12.11 -23.29
CA GLN A 105 6.20 -13.06 -22.32
C GLN A 105 5.99 -14.53 -22.75
N GLY A 106 5.25 -14.77 -23.84
CA GLY A 106 5.12 -16.09 -24.45
C GLY A 106 6.47 -16.63 -24.94
N TRP A 107 6.61 -17.96 -24.91
CA TRP A 107 7.82 -18.74 -25.21
C TRP A 107 8.77 -18.10 -26.23
N ASN A 108 9.98 -17.76 -25.77
CA ASN A 108 11.10 -17.32 -26.61
C ASN A 108 10.84 -16.08 -27.48
N PHE A 109 9.82 -15.26 -27.15
CA PHE A 109 9.47 -14.08 -27.94
C PHE A 109 10.70 -13.19 -28.18
N PHE A 110 11.45 -12.86 -27.11
CA PHE A 110 12.65 -12.04 -27.24
C PHE A 110 13.83 -12.76 -27.91
N GLU A 111 13.96 -14.08 -27.76
CA GLU A 111 15.08 -14.84 -28.36
C GLU A 111 14.96 -14.92 -29.89
N ASN A 112 13.73 -15.00 -30.41
CA ASN A 112 13.47 -15.09 -31.85
C ASN A 112 13.20 -13.73 -32.50
N SER A 113 12.71 -12.75 -31.75
CA SER A 113 12.35 -11.44 -32.31
C SER A 113 13.55 -10.65 -32.83
N GLU A 114 14.73 -10.79 -32.22
CA GLU A 114 15.94 -10.10 -32.70
C GLU A 114 16.33 -10.58 -34.10
N LYS A 115 16.33 -11.91 -34.30
CA LYS A 115 16.54 -12.54 -35.61
C LYS A 115 15.46 -12.17 -36.61
N HIS A 116 14.19 -12.14 -36.19
CA HIS A 116 13.10 -11.75 -37.08
C HIS A 116 13.21 -10.29 -37.55
N ILE A 117 13.73 -9.39 -36.71
CA ILE A 117 14.00 -8.00 -37.12
C ILE A 117 15.10 -7.98 -38.19
N GLU A 118 16.15 -8.78 -38.02
CA GLU A 118 17.24 -8.87 -38.99
C GLU A 118 16.80 -9.47 -40.34
N GLU A 119 15.96 -10.51 -40.30
CA GLU A 119 15.50 -11.29 -41.46
C GLU A 119 14.36 -10.64 -42.24
N TYR A 120 13.37 -10.06 -41.56
CA TYR A 120 12.09 -9.70 -42.18
C TYR A 120 11.81 -8.19 -42.24
N VAL A 121 12.52 -7.36 -41.47
CA VAL A 121 12.32 -5.91 -41.49
C VAL A 121 13.17 -5.29 -42.59
N LYS A 122 12.61 -4.36 -43.37
CA LYS A 122 13.34 -3.64 -44.41
C LYS A 122 14.49 -2.84 -43.79
N ASP A 123 15.64 -2.77 -44.46
CA ASP A 123 16.82 -2.06 -43.94
C ASP A 123 16.55 -0.61 -43.54
N THR A 124 15.66 0.08 -44.25
CA THR A 124 15.21 1.44 -43.94
C THR A 124 14.47 1.58 -42.61
N GLU A 125 13.88 0.48 -42.12
CA GLU A 125 13.03 0.44 -40.91
C GLU A 125 13.71 -0.28 -39.73
N LYS A 126 14.78 -1.06 -39.99
CA LYS A 126 15.49 -1.85 -38.97
C LYS A 126 15.90 -1.05 -37.74
N LYS A 127 16.40 0.18 -37.92
CA LYS A 127 16.85 1.03 -36.81
C LYS A 127 15.71 1.37 -35.84
N GLU A 128 14.51 1.65 -36.35
CA GLU A 128 13.35 1.94 -35.49
C GLU A 128 12.80 0.66 -34.87
N ALA A 129 12.78 -0.45 -35.61
CA ALA A 129 12.36 -1.75 -35.08
C ALA A 129 13.23 -2.22 -33.90
N ILE A 130 14.56 -2.11 -34.00
CA ILE A 130 15.49 -2.42 -32.91
C ILE A 130 15.23 -1.52 -31.69
N LYS A 131 15.00 -0.23 -31.91
CA LYS A 131 14.69 0.72 -30.84
C LYS A 131 13.39 0.36 -30.11
N LEU A 132 12.33 0.02 -30.84
CA LEU A 132 11.05 -0.42 -30.28
C LEU A 132 11.20 -1.74 -29.52
N PHE A 133 11.99 -2.67 -30.04
CA PHE A 133 12.28 -3.95 -29.40
C PHE A 133 12.97 -3.78 -28.04
N GLU A 134 13.95 -2.88 -27.94
CA GLU A 134 14.61 -2.55 -26.68
C GLU A 134 13.67 -1.86 -25.68
N ILE A 135 12.72 -1.05 -26.16
CA ILE A 135 11.65 -0.46 -25.34
C ILE A 135 10.75 -1.58 -24.78
N GLN A 136 10.37 -2.56 -25.60
CA GLN A 136 9.56 -3.71 -25.17
C GLN A 136 10.28 -4.55 -24.10
N LYS A 137 11.57 -4.86 -24.29
CA LYS A 137 12.41 -5.56 -23.29
C LYS A 137 12.41 -4.83 -21.95
N GLN A 138 12.63 -3.51 -21.97
CA GLN A 138 12.63 -2.68 -20.77
C GLN A 138 11.26 -2.65 -20.09
N PHE A 139 10.18 -2.55 -20.86
CA PHE A 139 8.81 -2.53 -20.33
C PHE A 139 8.44 -3.87 -19.66
N VAL A 140 8.77 -5.01 -20.31
CA VAL A 140 8.58 -6.35 -19.72
C VAL A 140 9.37 -6.49 -18.43
N LYS A 141 10.66 -6.13 -18.44
CA LYS A 141 11.51 -6.16 -17.25
C LYS A 141 10.90 -5.35 -16.10
N TRP A 142 10.41 -4.15 -16.38
CA TRP A 142 9.74 -3.31 -15.38
C TRP A 142 8.49 -3.97 -14.82
N LYS A 143 7.56 -4.43 -15.68
CA LYS A 143 6.31 -5.07 -15.21
C LYS A 143 6.57 -6.32 -14.40
N GLN A 144 7.46 -7.21 -14.87
CA GLN A 144 7.78 -8.45 -14.14
C GLN A 144 8.41 -8.17 -12.78
N SER A 145 9.33 -7.20 -12.71
CA SER A 145 9.93 -6.80 -11.44
C SER A 145 8.89 -6.23 -10.47
N LEU A 146 7.92 -5.46 -10.98
CA LEU A 146 6.81 -4.93 -10.19
C LEU A 146 5.89 -6.05 -9.67
N LEU A 147 5.50 -7.00 -10.52
CA LEU A 147 4.67 -8.15 -10.13
C LEU A 147 5.38 -9.02 -9.09
N SER A 148 6.67 -9.31 -9.30
CA SER A 148 7.49 -10.03 -8.32
C SER A 148 7.55 -9.29 -6.98
N ALA A 149 7.66 -7.96 -7.00
CA ALA A 149 7.65 -7.15 -5.79
C ALA A 149 6.30 -7.18 -5.06
N PHE A 150 5.17 -7.22 -5.78
CA PHE A 150 3.85 -7.43 -5.17
C PHE A 150 3.73 -8.80 -4.52
N CYS A 151 4.16 -9.87 -5.19
CA CYS A 151 4.18 -11.20 -4.62
C CYS A 151 5.07 -11.28 -3.36
N LYS A 152 6.20 -10.55 -3.32
CA LYS A 152 7.05 -10.45 -2.13
C LYS A 152 6.31 -9.78 -0.97
N ILE A 153 5.59 -8.68 -1.22
CA ILE A 153 4.77 -8.02 -0.19
C ILE A 153 3.73 -9.00 0.38
N ASP A 154 3.01 -9.70 -0.49
CA ASP A 154 1.99 -10.67 -0.08
C ASP A 154 2.60 -11.83 0.73
N ALA A 155 3.80 -12.29 0.33
CA ALA A 155 4.53 -13.32 1.05
C ALA A 155 4.96 -12.85 2.46
N ILE A 156 5.41 -11.60 2.61
CA ILE A 156 5.77 -11.02 3.92
C ILE A 156 4.52 -10.86 4.80
N ILE A 157 3.42 -10.37 4.24
CA ILE A 157 2.15 -10.24 4.97
C ILE A 157 1.70 -11.61 5.49
N LYS A 158 1.74 -12.62 4.63
CA LYS A 158 1.37 -14.00 4.98
C LYS A 158 2.30 -14.58 6.04
N SER A 159 3.62 -14.41 5.90
CA SER A 159 4.60 -14.95 6.87
C SER A 159 4.49 -14.30 8.24
N LYS A 160 4.11 -13.01 8.28
CA LYS A 160 3.83 -12.26 9.53
C LYS A 160 2.41 -12.47 10.06
N ASN A 161 1.59 -13.29 9.42
CA ASN A 161 0.19 -13.55 9.80
C ASN A 161 -0.64 -12.25 9.98
N ILE A 162 -0.40 -11.26 9.12
CA ILE A 162 -1.17 -10.02 9.11
C ILE A 162 -2.47 -10.28 8.35
N TYR A 163 -3.60 -10.10 9.02
CA TYR A 163 -4.91 -10.30 8.40
C TYR A 163 -5.29 -9.08 7.58
N ILE A 164 -5.63 -9.28 6.31
CA ILE A 164 -6.12 -8.23 5.41
C ILE A 164 -7.64 -8.31 5.36
N CYS A 165 -8.31 -7.24 5.80
CA CYS A 165 -9.74 -7.09 5.59
C CYS A 165 -10.00 -6.58 4.17
N GLU A 166 -10.91 -7.25 3.48
CA GLU A 166 -11.33 -6.91 2.12
C GLU A 166 -12.57 -6.01 2.15
N TYR A 167 -12.74 -5.20 1.09
CA TYR A 167 -13.91 -4.33 0.94
C TYR A 167 -15.23 -5.09 1.06
N PHE A 168 -15.37 -6.20 0.33
CA PHE A 168 -16.61 -6.97 0.33
C PHE A 168 -16.98 -7.47 1.72
N GLN A 169 -16.00 -7.81 2.57
CA GLN A 169 -16.26 -8.29 3.92
C GLN A 169 -16.96 -7.24 4.78
N ILE A 170 -16.69 -5.94 4.55
CA ILE A 170 -17.37 -4.84 5.25
C ILE A 170 -18.73 -4.64 4.61
N TYR A 171 -18.77 -4.25 3.33
CA TYR A 171 -19.96 -3.68 2.70
C TYR A 171 -21.06 -4.70 2.38
N THR A 172 -20.75 -6.00 2.38
CA THR A 172 -21.78 -7.06 2.26
C THR A 172 -22.17 -7.68 3.60
N SER A 173 -21.54 -7.27 4.71
CA SER A 173 -21.83 -7.83 6.03
C SER A 173 -23.18 -7.40 6.59
N GLU A 174 -23.71 -8.23 7.49
CA GLU A 174 -24.83 -7.87 8.35
C GLU A 174 -24.48 -6.69 9.27
N TRP A 175 -23.24 -6.66 9.79
CA TRP A 175 -22.74 -5.54 10.60
C TRP A 175 -22.88 -4.19 9.88
N TYR A 176 -22.57 -4.14 8.58
CA TYR A 176 -22.67 -2.90 7.83
C TYR A 176 -24.11 -2.45 7.66
N ARG A 177 -25.02 -3.40 7.36
CA ARG A 177 -26.46 -3.14 7.27
C ARG A 177 -27.05 -2.63 8.59
N ASP A 178 -26.65 -3.21 9.71
CA ASP A 178 -27.22 -2.90 11.02
C ASP A 178 -26.60 -1.67 11.68
N LYS A 179 -25.29 -1.45 11.49
CA LYS A 179 -24.49 -0.46 12.24
C LYS A 179 -23.57 0.35 11.37
N GLY A 180 -22.88 -0.29 10.42
CA GLY A 180 -21.83 0.36 9.63
C GLY A 180 -22.33 1.56 8.82
N PHE A 181 -23.50 1.45 8.19
CA PHE A 181 -24.11 2.56 7.46
C PHE A 181 -24.35 3.80 8.36
N PHE A 182 -24.81 3.59 9.59
CA PHE A 182 -24.99 4.68 10.55
C PHE A 182 -23.65 5.28 10.98
N TYR A 183 -22.64 4.46 11.25
CA TYR A 183 -21.31 4.99 11.57
C TYR A 183 -20.71 5.79 10.43
N GLU A 184 -20.86 5.34 9.19
CA GLU A 184 -20.39 6.08 8.02
C GLU A 184 -21.09 7.44 7.88
N GLN A 185 -22.41 7.50 8.09
CA GLN A 185 -23.14 8.78 8.10
C GLN A 185 -22.72 9.70 9.24
N GLU A 186 -22.59 9.16 10.45
CA GLU A 186 -22.17 9.94 11.62
C GLU A 186 -20.76 10.47 11.45
N LEU A 187 -19.83 9.64 10.98
CA LEU A 187 -18.47 10.09 10.68
C LEU A 187 -18.48 11.14 9.57
N SER A 188 -19.31 10.99 8.55
CA SER A 188 -19.38 11.96 7.45
C SER A 188 -19.92 13.33 7.86
N LYS A 189 -20.79 13.39 8.87
CA LYS A 189 -21.43 14.65 9.30
C LYS A 189 -20.76 15.28 10.51
N ASN A 190 -20.30 14.45 11.45
CA ASN A 190 -19.97 14.85 12.81
C ASN A 190 -18.53 14.46 13.22
N SER A 191 -17.65 14.16 12.26
CA SER A 191 -16.25 13.81 12.51
C SER A 191 -15.28 14.92 12.10
N LEU A 192 -14.11 14.91 12.74
CA LEU A 192 -12.93 15.66 12.32
C LEU A 192 -11.99 14.84 11.44
N LEU A 193 -12.30 13.55 11.18
CA LEU A 193 -11.50 12.69 10.33
C LEU A 193 -11.47 13.22 8.88
N PRO A 194 -10.34 13.10 8.18
CA PRO A 194 -10.31 13.34 6.73
C PRO A 194 -11.15 12.30 5.98
N ASN A 195 -11.80 12.73 4.90
CA ASN A 195 -12.67 11.87 4.10
C ASN A 195 -11.90 10.68 3.51
N GLU A 196 -10.62 10.87 3.16
CA GLU A 196 -9.76 9.82 2.62
C GLU A 196 -9.53 8.64 3.59
N ASP A 197 -9.62 8.89 4.90
CA ASP A 197 -9.32 7.90 5.93
C ASP A 197 -10.56 7.14 6.41
N PHE A 198 -11.76 7.59 6.04
CA PHE A 198 -13.02 7.02 6.52
C PHE A 198 -13.12 5.52 6.29
N GLU A 199 -12.78 5.04 5.10
CA GLU A 199 -12.86 3.62 4.76
C GLU A 199 -11.93 2.77 5.64
N ILE A 200 -10.75 3.30 5.97
CA ILE A 200 -9.75 2.61 6.79
C ILE A 200 -10.23 2.55 8.25
N ILE A 201 -10.80 3.64 8.76
CA ILE A 201 -11.38 3.68 10.11
C ILE A 201 -12.62 2.78 10.19
N MET A 202 -13.47 2.78 9.17
CA MET A 202 -14.63 1.88 9.08
C MET A 202 -14.22 0.41 9.10
N ALA A 203 -13.14 0.05 8.39
CA ALA A 203 -12.57 -1.29 8.46
C ALA A 203 -12.10 -1.63 9.88
N ALA A 204 -11.45 -0.71 10.57
CA ALA A 204 -11.03 -0.91 11.96
C ALA A 204 -12.21 -1.13 12.91
N LEU A 205 -13.30 -0.38 12.74
CA LEU A 205 -14.54 -0.54 13.52
C LEU A 205 -15.25 -1.86 13.22
N PHE A 206 -15.36 -2.24 11.94
CA PHE A 206 -15.94 -3.52 11.50
C PHE A 206 -15.23 -4.71 12.15
N LEU A 207 -13.89 -4.66 12.16
CA LEU A 207 -13.07 -5.68 12.79
C LEU A 207 -13.08 -5.62 14.33
N LYS A 208 -13.75 -4.62 14.93
CA LYS A 208 -13.71 -4.36 16.38
C LYS A 208 -12.28 -4.23 16.90
N SER A 209 -11.45 -3.49 16.18
CA SER A 209 -10.06 -3.24 16.57
C SER A 209 -10.00 -2.46 17.87
N LYS A 210 -9.14 -2.90 18.79
CA LYS A 210 -8.91 -2.22 20.07
C LYS A 210 -8.08 -0.96 19.86
N VAL A 211 -7.15 -1.00 18.92
CA VAL A 211 -6.26 0.11 18.59
C VAL A 211 -6.10 0.27 17.08
N PHE A 212 -6.11 1.53 16.64
CA PHE A 212 -5.68 1.97 15.32
C PHE A 212 -4.28 2.59 15.44
N ILE A 213 -3.31 2.03 14.74
CA ILE A 213 -1.90 2.43 14.85
C ILE A 213 -1.48 3.19 13.60
N THR A 214 -1.05 4.44 13.78
CA THR A 214 -0.60 5.34 12.70
C THR A 214 0.54 6.25 13.17
N ASN A 215 1.47 6.60 12.28
CA ASN A 215 2.52 7.59 12.54
C ASN A 215 2.08 9.04 12.27
N GLU A 216 0.81 9.28 11.95
CA GLU A 216 0.29 10.62 11.69
C GLU A 216 0.07 11.44 12.97
N THR A 217 1.18 11.95 13.50
CA THR A 217 1.24 12.61 14.82
C THR A 217 1.13 14.13 14.78
N LYS A 218 0.96 14.74 13.59
CA LYS A 218 0.79 16.20 13.48
C LYS A 218 -0.49 16.64 14.19
N ASP A 219 -0.57 17.90 14.61
CA ASP A 219 -1.75 18.45 15.30
C ASP A 219 -3.05 18.35 14.46
N SER A 220 -2.92 18.11 13.15
CA SER A 220 -4.01 17.81 12.21
C SER A 220 -4.10 16.34 11.80
N GLY A 221 -3.40 15.43 12.49
CA GLY A 221 -3.28 14.02 12.13
C GLY A 221 -4.44 13.17 12.65
N ILE A 222 -4.58 11.98 12.05
CA ILE A 222 -5.64 11.00 12.37
C ILE A 222 -5.68 10.66 13.87
N ILE A 223 -4.55 10.68 14.59
CA ILE A 223 -4.52 10.31 16.01
C ILE A 223 -5.44 11.22 16.84
N TRP A 224 -5.30 12.53 16.68
CA TRP A 224 -6.09 13.50 17.44
C TRP A 224 -7.51 13.58 16.90
N ARG A 225 -7.66 13.70 15.57
CA ARG A 225 -8.95 13.81 14.91
C ARG A 225 -9.83 12.60 15.16
N GLY A 226 -9.27 11.40 15.03
CA GLY A 226 -9.95 10.14 15.32
C GLY A 226 -10.39 10.05 16.78
N GLY A 227 -9.48 10.32 17.73
CA GLY A 227 -9.80 10.27 19.16
C GLY A 227 -10.97 11.18 19.58
N LEU A 228 -11.13 12.34 18.91
CA LEU A 228 -12.22 13.29 19.17
C LEU A 228 -13.50 13.04 18.34
N SER A 229 -13.41 12.27 17.26
CA SER A 229 -14.54 12.08 16.33
C SER A 229 -15.60 11.11 16.80
N PHE A 230 -15.29 10.30 17.81
CA PHE A 230 -16.21 9.32 18.32
C PHE A 230 -16.93 9.87 19.55
N GLY A 231 -18.25 9.68 19.64
CA GLY A 231 -19.03 10.02 20.84
C GLY A 231 -18.89 8.97 21.95
N LEU A 232 -19.55 9.18 23.09
CA LEU A 232 -19.57 8.21 24.20
C LEU A 232 -20.27 6.89 23.82
N ASN A 233 -21.18 6.92 22.84
CA ASN A 233 -21.93 5.75 22.36
C ASN A 233 -21.25 5.01 21.19
N SER A 234 -20.06 5.45 20.77
CA SER A 234 -19.31 4.84 19.67
C SER A 234 -18.41 3.69 20.17
N PRO A 235 -18.04 2.72 19.32
CA PRO A 235 -17.12 1.66 19.67
C PRO A 235 -15.81 2.21 20.23
N SER A 236 -15.30 1.59 21.29
CA SER A 236 -14.05 2.01 21.93
C SER A 236 -12.84 1.55 21.12
N ILE A 237 -12.43 2.36 20.14
CA ILE A 237 -11.15 2.24 19.46
C ILE A 237 -10.21 3.33 19.94
N SER A 238 -8.97 2.96 20.27
CA SER A 238 -7.92 3.93 20.61
C SER A 238 -7.02 4.22 19.42
N PHE A 239 -6.65 5.47 19.22
CA PHE A 239 -5.72 5.91 18.18
C PHE A 239 -4.32 6.08 18.75
N CYS A 240 -3.34 5.35 18.24
CA CYS A 240 -2.03 5.26 18.89
C CYS A 240 -0.89 5.46 17.90
N CYS A 241 0.09 6.28 18.25
CA CYS A 241 1.37 6.22 17.57
C CYS A 241 2.18 5.00 18.05
N PRO A 242 2.99 4.36 17.18
CA PRO A 242 3.78 3.19 17.56
C PRO A 242 4.60 3.38 18.84
N GLU A 243 5.18 4.57 19.05
CA GLU A 243 6.06 4.86 20.19
C GLU A 243 5.34 4.93 21.54
N ARG A 244 4.00 5.03 21.54
CA ARG A 244 3.19 5.06 22.76
C ARG A 244 2.38 3.78 22.97
N LEU A 245 2.56 2.77 22.11
CA LEU A 245 1.78 1.55 22.19
C LEU A 245 2.01 0.78 23.50
N GLU A 246 3.25 0.73 23.98
CA GLU A 246 3.55 0.05 25.25
C GLU A 246 2.84 0.72 26.44
N ASP A 247 2.85 2.06 26.48
CA ASP A 247 2.07 2.83 27.46
C ASP A 247 0.57 2.52 27.34
N ALA A 248 0.03 2.52 26.11
CA ALA A 248 -1.38 2.25 25.84
C ALA A 248 -1.80 0.85 26.30
N ILE A 249 -0.95 -0.16 26.07
CA ILE A 249 -1.18 -1.53 26.53
C ILE A 249 -1.19 -1.58 28.06
N ARG A 250 -0.20 -0.97 28.72
CA ARG A 250 -0.09 -0.93 30.20
C ARG A 250 -1.30 -0.24 30.84
N GLU A 251 -1.81 0.81 30.21
CA GLU A 251 -3.01 1.53 30.64
C GLU A 251 -4.31 0.85 30.21
N ASN A 252 -4.24 -0.33 29.58
CA ASN A 252 -5.37 -1.04 29.00
C ASN A 252 -6.24 -0.16 28.09
N PHE A 253 -5.60 0.75 27.34
CA PHE A 253 -6.24 1.66 26.40
C PHE A 253 -7.29 2.57 27.05
N ALA A 254 -7.03 3.01 28.30
CA ALA A 254 -7.90 3.94 29.02
C ALA A 254 -8.12 5.28 28.28
N CYS A 255 -7.18 5.69 27.43
CA CYS A 255 -7.31 6.89 26.61
C CYS A 255 -7.73 6.54 25.17
N ARG A 256 -8.49 7.45 24.55
CA ARG A 256 -8.86 7.33 23.12
C ARG A 256 -7.75 7.68 22.16
N PHE A 257 -6.74 8.41 22.61
CA PHE A 257 -5.59 8.73 21.78
C PHE A 257 -4.29 8.72 22.58
N TYR A 258 -3.25 8.23 21.94
CA TYR A 258 -1.90 8.10 22.47
C TYR A 258 -0.93 8.72 21.45
N ASN A 259 -0.74 10.04 21.57
CA ASN A 259 0.13 10.80 20.67
C ASN A 259 1.57 10.91 21.21
N LYS A 260 2.53 11.24 20.33
CA LYS A 260 3.90 11.58 20.73
C LYS A 260 3.86 12.66 21.81
N LYS A 261 4.68 12.49 22.86
CA LYS A 261 4.86 13.56 23.84
C LYS A 261 5.37 14.79 23.10
N ARG A 262 4.72 15.94 23.28
CA ARG A 262 5.28 17.23 22.84
C ARG A 262 6.57 17.42 23.64
N THR A 263 7.71 17.25 22.98
CA THR A 263 9.03 17.68 23.48
C THR A 263 9.17 19.17 23.31
#